data_AF-A0A962N8S9-F1
#
_entry.id   AF-A0A962N8S9-F1
#
_cell.length_a   1.000
_cell.length_b   1.000
_cell.length_c   1.000
_cell.angle_alpha   90.00
_cell.angle_beta   90.00
_cell.angle_gamma   90.00
#
_symmetry.space_group_name_H-M   'P 1'
#
loop_
_entity.id
_entity.type
_entity.pdbx_description
1 polymer ?
#
loop_
_entity_poly.entity_id
_entity_poly.type
_entity_poly.pdbx_seq_one_letter_code
_entity_poly.pdbx_strand_id
1 'polypeptide(L)'
;AGHGGEDPGAIGPNRRREKDVVLAIARELNALLKADKGFQPTMIRTGDYYISLRGRRDLARQRQADLFVSIHADAFKRGEAHGASVYALSTQGATSTAARYLAERENEADLVGGVTLSDKDDLLAGVLADLSMTSTLDNSLKLGGKVLRHVDAVAKLHKNSVEQAGFALR
;
A
#
# COMPACT_ATOMS: atom_id res chain seq x y z
N ALA A 1 -7.67 2.42 5.06
CA ALA A 1 -8.26 3.76 5.17
C ALA A 1 -7.16 4.79 5.44
N GLY A 2 -7.00 5.77 4.55
CA GLY A 2 -6.07 6.90 4.69
C GLY A 2 -6.27 7.73 5.96
N HIS A 3 -5.27 8.51 6.36
CA HIS A 3 -5.38 9.55 7.41
C HIS A 3 -5.91 9.03 8.77
N GLY A 4 -6.48 9.90 9.60
CA GLY A 4 -7.11 9.58 10.88
C GLY A 4 -6.57 10.40 12.05
N GLY A 5 -7.39 10.59 13.08
CA GLY A 5 -7.03 11.40 14.25
C GLY A 5 -6.81 12.86 13.87
N GLU A 6 -5.65 13.39 14.22
CA GLU A 6 -5.23 14.78 13.93
C GLU A 6 -4.98 15.05 12.44
N ASP A 7 -4.80 13.99 11.63
CA ASP A 7 -4.65 14.10 10.18
C ASP A 7 -6.03 13.98 9.51
N PRO A 8 -6.65 15.07 9.03
CA PRO A 8 -7.95 15.02 8.36
C PRO A 8 -7.87 14.52 6.92
N GLY A 9 -6.67 14.46 6.32
CA GLY A 9 -6.48 14.40 4.88
C GLY A 9 -7.04 15.63 4.17
N ALA A 10 -7.44 15.46 2.91
CA ALA A 10 -8.07 16.51 2.14
C ALA A 10 -9.39 16.98 2.77
N ILE A 11 -9.64 18.30 2.72
CA ILE A 11 -10.89 18.92 3.16
C ILE A 11 -11.65 19.39 1.93
N GLY A 12 -12.77 18.73 1.64
CA GLY A 12 -13.63 19.05 0.52
C GLY A 12 -14.72 20.09 0.85
N PRO A 13 -15.62 20.35 -0.12
CA PRO A 13 -16.78 21.20 0.10
C PRO A 13 -17.61 20.75 1.31
N ASN A 14 -18.24 21.72 1.99
CA ASN A 14 -19.00 21.50 3.23
C ASN A 14 -18.17 20.90 4.38
N ARG A 15 -16.84 21.16 4.40
CA ARG A 15 -15.90 20.69 5.43
C ARG A 15 -15.85 19.16 5.57
N ARG A 16 -16.19 18.42 4.51
CA ARG A 16 -16.03 16.96 4.49
C ARG A 16 -14.55 16.61 4.54
N ARG A 17 -14.18 15.77 5.50
CA ARG A 17 -12.79 15.35 5.72
C ARG A 17 -12.57 13.99 5.05
N GLU A 18 -11.50 13.87 4.30
CA GLU A 18 -11.11 12.63 3.64
C GLU A 18 -11.10 11.46 4.61
N LYS A 19 -10.51 11.63 5.81
CA LYS A 19 -10.40 10.57 6.81
C LYS A 19 -11.73 9.89 7.17
N ASP A 20 -12.84 10.63 7.11
CA ASP A 20 -14.18 10.15 7.43
C ASP A 20 -14.74 9.34 6.25
N VAL A 21 -14.60 9.89 5.04
CA VAL A 21 -15.04 9.28 3.79
C VAL A 21 -14.32 7.94 3.55
N VAL A 22 -12.99 7.94 3.66
CA VAL A 22 -12.19 6.74 3.40
C VAL A 22 -12.35 5.67 4.47
N LEU A 23 -12.72 6.05 5.71
CA LEU A 23 -13.08 5.08 6.74
C LEU A 23 -14.42 4.41 6.43
N ALA A 24 -15.42 5.18 6.00
CA ALA A 24 -16.72 4.65 5.62
C ALA A 24 -16.60 3.67 4.45
N ILE A 25 -15.89 4.05 3.39
CA ILE A 25 -15.62 3.17 2.24
C ILE A 25 -14.89 1.90 2.68
N ALA A 26 -13.86 2.02 3.53
CA ALA A 26 -13.11 0.86 4.01
C ALA A 26 -13.96 -0.10 4.85
N ARG A 27 -14.91 0.41 5.65
CA ARG A 27 -15.84 -0.42 6.42
C ARG A 27 -16.78 -1.20 5.50
N GLU A 28 -17.32 -0.53 4.49
CA GLU A 28 -18.20 -1.18 3.50
C GLU A 28 -17.45 -2.27 2.73
N LEU A 29 -16.25 -1.96 2.21
CA LEU A 29 -15.41 -2.94 1.54
C LEU A 29 -15.08 -4.13 2.46
N ASN A 30 -14.74 -3.85 3.72
CA ASN A 30 -14.46 -4.91 4.69
C ASN A 30 -15.69 -5.79 4.95
N ALA A 31 -16.89 -5.21 5.03
CA ALA A 31 -18.13 -5.96 5.20
C ALA A 31 -18.43 -6.86 3.99
N LEU A 32 -18.28 -6.32 2.78
CA LEU A 32 -18.48 -7.06 1.53
C LEU A 32 -17.49 -8.23 1.41
N LEU A 33 -16.20 -7.98 1.65
CA LEU A 33 -15.17 -9.02 1.62
C LEU A 33 -15.39 -10.07 2.71
N LYS A 34 -15.83 -9.67 3.91
CA LYS A 34 -16.08 -10.61 5.01
C LYS A 34 -17.26 -11.55 4.74
N ALA A 35 -18.20 -11.15 3.88
CA ALA A 35 -19.31 -11.99 3.46
C ALA A 35 -18.88 -13.09 2.46
N ASP A 36 -17.76 -12.92 1.79
CA ASP A 36 -17.19 -13.90 0.87
C ASP A 36 -16.20 -14.82 1.60
N LYS A 37 -16.44 -16.14 1.53
CA LYS A 37 -15.62 -17.15 2.22
C LYS A 37 -14.17 -17.21 1.71
N GLY A 38 -13.90 -16.66 0.53
CA GLY A 38 -12.55 -16.58 -0.05
C GLY A 38 -11.67 -15.51 0.57
N PHE A 39 -12.20 -14.62 1.41
CA PHE A 39 -11.45 -13.48 1.94
C PHE A 39 -11.45 -13.43 3.46
N GLN A 40 -10.33 -12.94 4.01
CA GLN A 40 -10.18 -12.63 5.43
C GLN A 40 -9.73 -11.17 5.58
N PRO A 41 -10.65 -10.19 5.40
CA PRO A 41 -10.28 -8.79 5.42
C PRO A 41 -9.94 -8.33 6.84
N THR A 42 -8.94 -7.47 6.94
CA THR A 42 -8.56 -6.80 8.18
C THR A 42 -8.33 -5.31 7.92
N MET A 43 -8.81 -4.47 8.83
CA MET A 43 -8.64 -3.02 8.73
C MET A 43 -7.41 -2.57 9.51
N ILE A 44 -6.62 -1.65 8.93
CA ILE A 44 -5.51 -1.02 9.67
C ILE A 44 -6.01 -0.15 10.82
N ARG A 45 -7.15 0.53 10.65
CA ARG A 45 -7.85 1.28 11.69
C ARG A 45 -9.35 1.03 11.60
N THR A 46 -10.02 0.92 12.74
CA THR A 46 -11.49 0.75 12.82
C THR A 46 -12.19 2.00 13.33
N GLY A 47 -11.45 2.98 13.83
CA GLY A 47 -11.94 4.26 14.36
C GLY A 47 -11.18 5.46 13.80
N ASP A 48 -11.44 6.62 14.39
CA ASP A 48 -10.80 7.89 14.07
C ASP A 48 -9.55 8.12 14.94
N TYR A 49 -8.46 7.45 14.57
CA TYR A 49 -7.15 7.63 15.19
C TYR A 49 -6.06 7.54 14.13
N TYR A 50 -4.95 8.22 14.40
CA TYR A 50 -3.81 8.26 13.51
C TYR A 50 -3.02 6.95 13.56
N ILE A 51 -2.53 6.50 12.41
CA ILE A 51 -1.52 5.45 12.29
C ILE A 51 -0.46 5.93 11.32
N SER A 52 0.81 5.91 11.75
CA SER A 52 1.96 6.26 10.92
C SER A 52 2.06 5.36 9.68
N LEU A 53 2.65 5.86 8.59
CA LEU A 53 2.80 5.08 7.35
C LEU A 53 3.55 3.76 7.60
N ARG A 54 4.62 3.81 8.39
CA ARG A 54 5.36 2.62 8.84
C ARG A 54 4.48 1.68 9.66
N GLY A 55 3.71 2.20 10.62
CA GLY A 55 2.82 1.38 11.44
C GLY A 55 1.74 0.65 10.64
N ARG A 56 1.24 1.25 9.54
CA ARG A 56 0.28 0.59 8.63
C ARG A 56 0.91 -0.62 7.94
N ARG A 57 2.16 -0.47 7.47
CA ARG A 57 2.95 -1.53 6.84
C ARG A 57 3.25 -2.65 7.83
N ASP A 58 3.72 -2.31 9.02
CA ASP A 58 4.09 -3.28 10.04
C ASP A 58 2.87 -4.10 10.45
N LEU A 59 1.72 -3.46 10.59
CA LEU A 59 0.45 -4.13 10.88
C LEU A 59 0.00 -5.09 9.75
N ALA A 60 0.23 -4.73 8.49
CA ALA A 60 -0.06 -5.62 7.36
C ALA A 60 0.86 -6.85 7.36
N ARG A 61 2.16 -6.66 7.65
CA ARG A 61 3.15 -7.74 7.77
C ARG A 61 2.86 -8.65 8.95
N GLN A 62 2.57 -8.08 10.12
CA GLN A 62 2.21 -8.84 11.34
C GLN A 62 0.96 -9.71 11.13
N ARG A 63 0.03 -9.25 10.30
CA ARG A 63 -1.19 -10.00 9.94
C ARG A 63 -1.02 -10.90 8.72
N GLN A 64 0.21 -11.01 8.20
CA GLN A 64 0.55 -11.82 7.03
C GLN A 64 -0.40 -11.57 5.84
N ALA A 65 -0.75 -10.30 5.61
CA ALA A 65 -1.69 -9.95 4.56
C ALA A 65 -1.12 -10.24 3.16
N ASP A 66 -1.86 -10.98 2.33
CA ASP A 66 -1.50 -11.23 0.93
C ASP A 66 -1.67 -9.99 0.04
N LEU A 67 -2.56 -9.08 0.44
CA LEU A 67 -2.88 -7.85 -0.28
C LEU A 67 -3.06 -6.67 0.68
N PHE A 68 -2.46 -5.54 0.32
CA PHE A 68 -2.67 -4.27 1.01
C PHE A 68 -3.39 -3.27 0.11
N VAL A 69 -4.57 -2.81 0.54
CA VAL A 69 -5.35 -1.78 -0.17
C VAL A 69 -5.39 -0.50 0.67
N SER A 70 -4.74 0.55 0.18
CA SER A 70 -4.90 1.90 0.73
C SER A 70 -6.03 2.62 -0.01
N ILE A 71 -6.93 3.25 0.76
CA ILE A 71 -8.09 3.99 0.22
C ILE A 71 -7.91 5.45 0.61
N HIS A 72 -7.92 6.31 -0.40
CA HIS A 72 -7.75 7.76 -0.32
C HIS A 72 -8.84 8.47 -1.13
N ALA A 73 -9.13 9.70 -0.76
CA ALA A 73 -10.03 10.60 -1.47
C ALA A 73 -9.34 11.97 -1.57
N ASP A 74 -8.21 11.97 -2.27
CA ASP A 74 -7.31 13.12 -2.39
C ASP A 74 -8.02 14.32 -3.03
N ALA A 75 -7.53 15.52 -2.71
CA ALA A 75 -7.92 16.75 -3.40
C ALA A 75 -6.84 17.20 -4.38
N PHE A 76 -7.27 17.62 -5.56
CA PHE A 76 -6.41 18.31 -6.52
C PHE A 76 -6.63 19.82 -6.45
N LYS A 77 -5.55 20.60 -6.60
CA LYS A 77 -5.59 22.07 -6.58
C LYS A 77 -6.37 22.67 -7.75
N ARG A 78 -6.57 21.92 -8.84
CA ARG A 78 -7.40 22.33 -9.98
C ARG A 78 -8.75 21.62 -9.88
N GLY A 79 -9.85 22.39 -9.83
CA GLY A 79 -11.21 21.84 -9.74
C GLY A 79 -11.63 20.97 -10.93
N GLU A 80 -10.90 21.04 -12.04
CA GLU A 80 -11.08 20.19 -13.22
C GLU A 80 -10.54 18.77 -13.03
N ALA A 81 -9.62 18.55 -12.09
CA ALA A 81 -9.08 17.22 -11.80
C ALA A 81 -10.05 16.48 -10.86
N HIS A 82 -10.93 15.69 -11.48
CA HIS A 82 -11.90 14.84 -10.81
C HIS A 82 -11.90 13.45 -11.45
N GLY A 83 -12.38 12.47 -10.68
CA GLY A 83 -12.47 11.09 -11.09
C GLY A 83 -11.58 10.16 -10.27
N ALA A 84 -11.87 8.88 -10.35
CA ALA A 84 -11.13 7.86 -9.63
C ALA A 84 -9.81 7.51 -10.32
N SER A 85 -8.83 7.10 -9.53
CA SER A 85 -7.55 6.61 -10.00
C SER A 85 -7.11 5.43 -9.16
N VAL A 86 -6.37 4.51 -9.76
CA VAL A 86 -5.79 3.35 -9.10
C VAL A 86 -4.29 3.42 -9.30
N TYR A 87 -3.55 3.24 -8.20
CA TYR A 87 -2.10 3.26 -8.22
C TYR A 87 -1.52 1.95 -7.70
N ALA A 88 -0.39 1.56 -8.29
CA ALA A 88 0.51 0.56 -7.74
C ALA A 88 1.81 1.23 -7.26
N LEU A 89 2.56 0.54 -6.39
CA LEU A 89 3.87 1.01 -5.94
C LEU A 89 4.86 1.05 -7.12
N SER A 90 5.70 2.08 -7.24
CA SER A 90 6.80 2.09 -8.22
C SER A 90 8.06 1.40 -7.68
N THR A 91 8.74 0.61 -8.52
CA THR A 91 10.05 -0.01 -8.22
C THR A 91 11.25 0.91 -8.49
N GLN A 92 11.06 2.18 -8.89
CA GLN A 92 12.17 3.11 -9.14
C GLN A 92 13.05 3.40 -7.91
N GLY A 93 12.69 2.91 -6.71
CA GLY A 93 13.54 2.86 -5.51
C GLY A 93 13.65 1.45 -4.87
N ALA A 94 13.33 0.39 -5.61
CA ALA A 94 13.38 -1.00 -5.13
C ALA A 94 14.80 -1.44 -4.80
N THR A 95 15.79 -1.00 -5.59
CA THR A 95 17.21 -1.32 -5.37
C THR A 95 17.70 -0.83 -4.00
N SER A 96 17.27 0.35 -3.52
CA SER A 96 17.60 0.82 -2.18
C SER A 96 16.87 0.06 -1.07
N THR A 97 15.73 -0.58 -1.39
CA THR A 97 14.89 -1.30 -0.45
C THR A 97 15.40 -2.72 -0.24
N ALA A 98 15.79 -3.41 -1.32
CA ALA A 98 16.51 -4.68 -1.24
C ALA A 98 17.85 -4.50 -0.50
N ALA A 99 18.62 -3.45 -0.84
CA ALA A 99 19.85 -3.11 -0.12
C ALA A 99 19.61 -2.83 1.37
N ARG A 100 18.53 -2.10 1.73
CA ARG A 100 18.18 -1.86 3.13
C ARG A 100 17.72 -3.12 3.87
N TYR A 101 16.96 -3.99 3.22
CA TYR A 101 16.52 -5.26 3.80
C TYR A 101 17.70 -6.21 4.05
N LEU A 102 18.65 -6.28 3.11
CA LEU A 102 19.91 -6.99 3.29
C LEU A 102 20.70 -6.40 4.46
N ALA A 103 20.87 -5.07 4.52
CA ALA A 103 21.57 -4.41 5.61
C ALA A 103 20.89 -4.62 6.99
N GLU A 104 19.56 -4.62 7.06
CA GLU A 104 18.81 -4.94 8.29
C GLU A 104 19.07 -6.39 8.73
N ARG A 105 19.13 -7.34 7.79
CA ARG A 105 19.46 -8.75 8.08
C ARG A 105 20.90 -8.96 8.52
N GLU A 106 21.87 -8.29 7.88
CA GLU A 106 23.27 -8.37 8.28
C GLU A 106 23.48 -7.91 9.72
N ASN A 107 22.84 -6.80 10.12
CA ASN A 107 22.87 -6.34 11.51
C ASN A 107 22.28 -7.36 12.49
N GLU A 108 21.23 -8.09 12.10
CA GLU A 108 20.63 -9.15 12.92
C GLU A 108 21.52 -10.41 13.00
N ALA A 109 22.25 -10.75 11.93
CA ALA A 109 23.17 -11.88 11.88
C ALA A 109 24.45 -11.63 12.69
N ASP A 110 25.01 -10.41 12.64
CA ASP A 110 26.16 -9.99 13.43
C ASP A 110 25.88 -10.06 14.94
N LEU A 111 24.63 -9.80 15.36
CA LEU A 111 24.19 -9.93 16.74
C LEU A 111 24.17 -11.39 17.26
N VAL A 112 24.15 -12.38 16.36
CA VAL A 112 23.96 -13.82 16.71
C VAL A 112 25.28 -14.62 16.67
N GLY A 113 26.37 -14.05 16.15
CA GLY A 113 27.72 -14.60 16.32
C GLY A 113 28.32 -15.27 15.09
N GLY A 114 29.01 -14.45 14.29
CA GLY A 114 30.28 -14.72 13.62
C GLY A 114 30.53 -16.06 12.91
N VAL A 115 30.10 -16.17 11.65
CA VAL A 115 30.84 -16.90 10.59
C VAL A 115 30.62 -16.20 9.25
N THR A 116 31.66 -15.56 8.70
CA THR A 116 31.61 -14.84 7.42
C THR A 116 31.76 -15.80 6.24
N LEU A 117 30.64 -16.23 5.68
CA LEU A 117 30.51 -16.77 4.32
C LEU A 117 29.50 -15.94 3.49
N SER A 118 29.28 -14.66 3.84
CA SER A 118 28.08 -13.88 3.53
C SER A 118 27.97 -13.33 2.10
N ASP A 119 29.07 -12.98 1.43
CA ASP A 119 28.99 -12.17 0.19
C ASP A 119 28.16 -12.79 -0.96
N LYS A 120 28.20 -14.11 -1.14
CA LYS A 120 27.45 -14.80 -2.22
C LYS A 120 25.99 -15.02 -1.85
N ASP A 121 25.73 -15.28 -0.58
CA ASP A 121 24.37 -15.47 -0.07
C ASP A 121 23.62 -14.13 -0.05
N ASP A 122 24.32 -13.02 0.20
CA ASP A 122 23.76 -11.66 0.15
C ASP A 122 23.40 -11.23 -1.28
N LEU A 123 24.27 -11.52 -2.24
CA LEU A 123 23.96 -11.29 -3.66
C LEU A 123 22.75 -12.11 -4.10
N LEU A 124 22.67 -13.38 -3.70
CA LEU A 124 21.52 -14.23 -4.01
C LEU A 124 20.25 -13.73 -3.31
N ALA A 125 20.32 -13.37 -2.04
CA ALA A 125 19.21 -12.82 -1.28
C ALA A 125 18.72 -11.49 -1.88
N GLY A 126 19.64 -10.65 -2.36
CA GLY A 126 19.31 -9.42 -3.10
C GLY A 126 18.56 -9.69 -4.38
N VAL A 127 19.05 -10.62 -5.21
CA VAL A 127 18.38 -11.02 -6.45
C VAL A 127 16.98 -11.61 -6.17
N LEU A 128 16.86 -12.48 -5.16
CA LEU A 128 15.56 -13.05 -4.77
C LEU A 128 14.60 -11.98 -4.24
N ALA A 129 15.09 -11.01 -3.49
CA ALA A 129 14.30 -9.88 -3.01
C ALA A 129 13.81 -9.01 -4.18
N ASP A 130 14.68 -8.70 -5.13
CA ASP A 130 14.34 -7.92 -6.33
C ASP A 130 13.33 -8.65 -7.22
N LEU A 131 13.50 -9.96 -7.43
CA LEU A 131 12.54 -10.80 -8.15
C LEU A 131 11.18 -10.83 -7.43
N SER A 132 11.17 -11.00 -6.11
CA SER A 132 9.96 -10.99 -5.29
C SER A 132 9.23 -9.64 -5.36
N MET A 133 9.95 -8.52 -5.28
CA MET A 133 9.38 -7.19 -5.44
C MET A 133 8.83 -6.97 -6.85
N THR A 134 9.55 -7.42 -7.87
CA THR A 134 9.12 -7.31 -9.28
C THR A 134 7.84 -8.10 -9.52
N SER A 135 7.75 -9.33 -8.98
CA SER A 135 6.55 -10.17 -9.04
C SER A 135 5.38 -9.53 -8.28
N THR A 136 5.63 -9.00 -7.08
CA THR A 136 4.63 -8.28 -6.28
C THR A 136 4.08 -7.07 -7.03
N LEU A 137 4.95 -6.34 -7.73
CA LEU A 137 4.56 -5.21 -8.57
C LEU A 137 3.70 -5.65 -9.74
N ASP A 138 4.12 -6.66 -10.51
CA ASP A 138 3.34 -7.17 -11.65
C ASP A 138 1.94 -7.61 -11.22
N ASN A 139 1.84 -8.34 -10.10
CA ASN A 139 0.57 -8.71 -9.50
C ASN A 139 -0.26 -7.49 -9.08
N SER A 140 0.38 -6.46 -8.51
CA SER A 140 -0.28 -5.20 -8.13
C SER A 140 -0.84 -4.45 -9.35
N LEU A 141 -0.09 -4.42 -10.46
CA LEU A 141 -0.53 -3.79 -11.71
C LEU A 141 -1.70 -4.56 -12.34
N LYS A 142 -1.62 -5.89 -12.40
CA LYS A 142 -2.69 -6.75 -12.91
C LYS A 142 -3.98 -6.60 -12.11
N LEU A 143 -3.88 -6.62 -10.78
CA LEU A 143 -5.02 -6.42 -9.90
C LEU A 143 -5.56 -4.99 -10.02
N GLY A 144 -4.68 -3.99 -9.99
CA GLY A 144 -5.06 -2.59 -10.17
C GLY A 144 -5.83 -2.37 -11.47
N GLY A 145 -5.44 -3.05 -12.55
CA GLY A 145 -6.12 -2.96 -13.85
C GLY A 145 -7.52 -3.58 -13.81
N LYS A 146 -7.72 -4.67 -13.05
CA LYS A 146 -9.05 -5.24 -12.81
C LYS A 146 -9.93 -4.27 -12.03
N VAL A 147 -9.40 -3.69 -10.94
CA VAL A 147 -10.12 -2.70 -10.12
C VAL A 147 -10.50 -1.49 -10.97
N LEU A 148 -9.55 -0.93 -11.73
CA LEU A 148 -9.78 0.25 -12.56
C LEU A 148 -10.92 0.05 -13.56
N ARG A 149 -11.00 -1.13 -14.21
CA ARG A 149 -12.11 -1.46 -15.12
C ARG A 149 -13.47 -1.49 -14.43
N HIS A 150 -13.54 -2.01 -13.21
CA HIS A 150 -14.80 -2.01 -12.45
C HIS A 150 -15.17 -0.61 -11.96
N VAL A 151 -14.17 0.22 -11.64
CA VAL A 151 -14.38 1.61 -11.24
C VAL A 151 -14.87 2.46 -12.43
N ASP A 152 -14.32 2.26 -13.64
CA ASP A 152 -14.73 2.96 -14.86
C ASP A 152 -16.23 2.80 -15.16
N ALA A 153 -16.79 1.64 -14.83
CA ALA A 153 -18.21 1.35 -15.01
C ALA A 153 -19.14 2.14 -14.08
N VAL A 154 -18.62 2.70 -12.98
CA VAL A 154 -19.42 3.36 -11.92
C VAL A 154 -18.99 4.79 -11.62
N ALA A 155 -17.79 5.20 -12.05
CA ALA A 155 -17.25 6.52 -11.82
C ALA A 155 -16.33 6.94 -12.98
N LYS A 156 -16.34 8.24 -13.32
CA LYS A 156 -15.39 8.81 -14.27
C LYS A 156 -13.97 8.58 -13.77
N LEU A 157 -13.10 8.06 -14.64
CA LEU A 157 -11.69 7.94 -14.33
C LEU A 157 -10.95 9.26 -14.53
N HIS A 158 -10.03 9.56 -13.60
CA HIS A 158 -9.04 10.62 -13.78
C HIS A 158 -7.89 10.15 -14.68
N LYS A 159 -7.56 8.85 -14.60
CA LYS A 159 -6.54 8.17 -15.41
C LYS A 159 -7.10 6.84 -15.91
N ASN A 160 -6.94 6.59 -17.21
CA ASN A 160 -7.45 5.37 -17.86
C ASN A 160 -6.47 4.18 -17.74
N SER A 161 -5.35 4.38 -17.04
CA SER A 161 -4.31 3.40 -16.76
C SER A 161 -4.06 3.32 -15.26
N VAL A 162 -3.56 2.16 -14.80
CA VAL A 162 -2.99 2.05 -13.46
C VAL A 162 -1.68 2.83 -13.45
N GLU A 163 -1.59 3.79 -12.55
CA GLU A 163 -0.40 4.62 -12.41
C GLU A 163 0.56 4.00 -11.40
N GLN A 164 1.84 4.35 -11.50
CA GLN A 164 2.86 3.93 -10.54
C GLN A 164 3.40 5.16 -9.81
N ALA A 165 3.47 5.09 -8.48
CA ALA A 165 4.06 6.17 -7.68
C ALA A 165 4.90 5.64 -6.53
N GLY A 166 5.89 6.43 -6.12
CA GLY A 166 6.76 6.14 -4.97
C GLY A 166 6.08 6.45 -3.64
N PHE A 167 4.95 5.79 -3.34
CA PHE A 167 4.23 6.01 -2.09
C PHE A 167 5.11 5.67 -0.88
N ALA A 168 5.12 6.56 0.12
CA ALA A 168 5.91 6.44 1.33
C ALA A 168 5.37 5.40 2.34
N LEU A 169 4.63 4.38 1.90
CA LEU A 169 4.33 3.16 2.67
C LEU A 169 5.59 2.27 2.78
N ARG A 170 6.73 2.92 3.05
CA ARG A 170 8.10 2.40 3.06
C ARG A 170 8.51 1.85 4.40
#